data_AF-A0A415HV95-F1
#
_entry.id   AF-A0A415HV95-F1
#
_cell.length_a   1.000
_cell.length_b   1.000
_cell.length_c   1.000
_cell.angle_alpha   90.00
_cell.angle_beta   90.00
_cell.angle_gamma   90.00
#
_symmetry.space_group_name_H-M   'P 1'
#
loop_
_entity.id
_entity.type
_entity.pdbx_description
1 polymer ?
#
loop_
_entity_poly.entity_id
_entity_poly.type
_entity_poly.pdbx_seq_one_letter_code
_entity_poly.pdbx_strand_id
1 'polypeptide(L)'
;MSNLGILAEYKNKIMRLLASDEKYRKLLSPNESECEDLDIVDVILGGEWIINGKKWTEQGHLFDHDFVDDAVTDKKVFTFVDANITNITNNMFVDFTLFIIPFTDKDLIRLSPYSSPTAQEVKDMNLFASNTYANRIDAMCERIDDLMMNQENNNLKGIGEVTPMYRNFMTTYRPNNQYYGKCLQYQIKNYNAGVSCGIN
;
A
#
# COMPACT_ATOMS: atom_id res chain seq x y z
N MET A 1 6.09 23.88 -2.75
CA MET A 1 6.64 22.51 -2.58
C MET A 1 7.09 22.02 -3.95
N SER A 2 8.20 21.27 -4.07
CA SER A 2 8.65 20.76 -5.37
C SER A 2 7.80 19.58 -5.83
N ASN A 3 7.77 19.29 -7.14
CA ASN A 3 7.04 18.12 -7.68
C ASN A 3 7.52 16.81 -7.04
N LEU A 4 8.81 16.71 -6.73
CA LEU A 4 9.40 15.57 -6.02
C LEU A 4 8.91 15.47 -4.57
N GLY A 5 8.73 16.61 -3.89
CA GLY A 5 8.15 16.65 -2.54
C GLY A 5 6.68 16.23 -2.52
N ILE A 6 5.90 16.69 -3.51
CA ILE A 6 4.48 16.29 -3.67
C ILE A 6 4.37 14.78 -3.92
N LEU A 7 5.22 14.23 -4.78
CA LEU A 7 5.28 12.79 -5.05
C LEU A 7 5.51 11.99 -3.75
N ALA A 8 6.50 12.37 -2.94
CA ALA A 8 6.78 11.72 -1.67
C ALA A 8 5.61 11.85 -0.68
N GLU A 9 4.95 13.01 -0.61
CA GLU A 9 3.76 13.20 0.21
C GLU A 9 2.61 12.27 -0.23
N TYR A 10 2.45 12.04 -1.53
CA TYR A 10 1.40 11.18 -2.07
C TYR A 10 1.62 9.72 -1.70
N LYS A 11 2.84 9.22 -1.86
CA LYS A 11 3.20 7.86 -1.41
C LYS A 11 2.89 7.67 0.06
N ASN A 12 3.28 8.64 0.90
CA ASN A 12 3.02 8.62 2.34
C ASN A 12 1.52 8.64 2.68
N LYS A 13 0.71 9.46 1.99
CA LYS A 13 -0.75 9.49 2.21
C LYS A 13 -1.40 8.14 1.87
N ILE A 14 -0.98 7.51 0.78
CA ILE A 14 -1.51 6.21 0.35
C ILE A 14 -1.09 5.11 1.33
N MET A 15 0.18 5.09 1.74
CA MET A 15 0.65 4.15 2.76
C MET A 15 -0.12 4.29 4.08
N ARG A 16 -0.36 5.53 4.54
CA ARG A 16 -1.14 5.79 5.76
C ARG A 16 -2.60 5.37 5.60
N LEU A 17 -3.20 5.57 4.43
CA LEU A 17 -4.54 5.07 4.14
C LEU A 17 -4.61 3.55 4.27
N LEU A 18 -3.69 2.85 3.61
CA LEU A 18 -3.60 1.39 3.66
C LEU A 18 -3.38 0.90 5.10
N ALA A 19 -2.46 1.51 5.85
CA ALA A 19 -2.19 1.15 7.24
C ALA A 19 -3.39 1.43 8.17
N SER A 20 -4.19 2.46 7.87
CA SER A 20 -5.36 2.82 8.68
C SER A 20 -6.59 1.95 8.38
N ASP A 21 -6.63 1.27 7.23
CA ASP A 21 -7.75 0.43 6.85
C ASP A 21 -7.73 -0.94 7.55
N GLU A 22 -8.75 -1.21 8.36
CA GLU A 22 -8.84 -2.44 9.17
C GLU A 22 -8.82 -3.71 8.31
N LYS A 23 -9.56 -3.73 7.20
CA LYS A 23 -9.63 -4.89 6.32
C LYS A 23 -8.28 -5.18 5.67
N TYR A 24 -7.61 -4.12 5.23
CA TYR A 24 -6.28 -4.23 4.65
C TYR A 24 -5.23 -4.67 5.68
N ARG A 25 -5.25 -4.11 6.90
CA ARG A 25 -4.39 -4.59 8.00
C ARG A 25 -4.60 -6.07 8.28
N LYS A 26 -5.86 -6.52 8.29
CA LYS A 26 -6.20 -7.93 8.49
C LYS A 26 -5.61 -8.83 7.38
N LEU A 27 -5.60 -8.37 6.13
CA LEU A 27 -4.97 -9.08 5.01
C LEU A 27 -3.43 -9.08 5.07
N LEU A 28 -2.81 -8.01 5.59
CA LEU A 28 -1.37 -8.00 5.89
C LEU A 28 -1.03 -9.01 6.99
N SER A 29 -1.91 -9.16 7.98
CA SER A 29 -1.73 -10.03 9.15
C SER A 29 -0.35 -9.81 9.81
N PRO A 30 0.02 -8.57 10.18
CA PRO A 30 1.26 -8.30 10.89
C PRO A 30 1.29 -9.04 12.23
N ASN A 31 2.50 -9.39 12.68
CA ASN A 31 2.69 -9.84 14.06
C ASN A 31 2.54 -8.64 15.00
N GLU A 32 2.15 -8.90 16.25
CA GLU A 32 2.19 -7.86 17.27
C GLU A 32 3.66 -7.54 17.63
N SER A 33 3.92 -6.28 17.95
CA SER A 33 5.23 -5.83 18.42
C SER A 33 5.52 -6.39 19.82
N GLU A 34 6.78 -6.72 20.09
CA GLU A 34 7.24 -7.04 21.44
C GLU A 34 7.20 -5.83 22.40
N CYS A 35 7.13 -4.63 21.84
CA CYS A 35 6.94 -3.38 22.58
C CYS A 35 5.44 -3.02 22.62
N GLU A 36 4.86 -3.00 23.82
CA GLU A 36 3.45 -2.65 24.05
C GLU A 36 3.11 -1.18 23.71
N ASP A 37 4.12 -0.31 23.66
CA ASP A 37 3.95 1.12 23.33
C ASP A 37 3.86 1.37 21.81
N LEU A 38 4.17 0.36 20.97
CA LEU A 38 4.03 0.47 19.51
C LEU A 38 2.66 -0.05 19.09
N ASP A 39 1.91 0.79 18.37
CA ASP A 39 0.62 0.37 17.83
C ASP A 39 0.78 -0.44 16.53
N ILE A 40 -0.32 -1.02 16.06
CA ILE A 40 -0.30 -1.86 14.86
C ILE A 40 0.05 -1.07 13.59
N VAL A 41 -0.19 0.25 13.57
CA VAL A 41 0.16 1.12 12.44
C VAL A 41 1.66 1.36 12.43
N ASP A 42 2.30 1.56 13.59
CA ASP A 42 3.75 1.65 13.74
C ASP A 42 4.43 0.36 13.26
N VAL A 43 3.90 -0.81 13.65
CA VAL A 43 4.41 -2.11 13.17
C VAL A 43 4.28 -2.27 11.66
N ILE A 44 3.17 -1.80 11.07
CA ILE A 44 2.95 -1.89 9.62
C ILE A 44 3.86 -0.95 8.85
N LEU A 45 4.13 0.25 9.35
CA LEU A 45 5.00 1.22 8.68
C LEU A 45 6.49 0.91 8.90
N GLY A 46 6.83 0.26 10.01
CA GLY A 46 8.21 -0.07 10.37
C GLY A 46 9.03 1.15 10.78
N GLY A 47 10.18 0.92 11.40
CA GLY A 47 11.04 1.98 11.89
C GLY A 47 11.93 1.55 13.05
N GLU A 48 12.56 2.56 13.66
CA GLU A 48 13.36 2.40 14.88
C GLU A 48 12.90 3.41 15.94
N TRP A 49 12.72 2.93 17.16
CA TRP A 49 12.30 3.75 18.30
C TRP A 49 13.21 3.52 19.50
N ILE A 50 13.34 4.54 20.35
CA ILE A 50 13.97 4.42 21.65
C ILE A 50 12.89 4.67 22.69
N ILE A 51 12.45 3.59 23.35
CA ILE A 51 11.36 3.61 24.33
C ILE A 51 11.91 3.05 25.63
N ASN A 52 11.79 3.82 26.71
CA ASN A 52 12.34 3.47 28.03
C ASN A 52 13.84 3.12 27.99
N GLY A 53 14.61 3.77 27.11
CA GLY A 53 16.06 3.54 26.94
C GLY A 53 16.44 2.27 26.18
N LYS A 54 15.46 1.46 25.72
CA LYS A 54 15.68 0.30 24.85
C LYS A 54 15.40 0.68 23.40
N LYS A 55 16.28 0.22 22.50
CA LYS A 55 16.06 0.33 21.04
C LYS A 55 15.10 -0.78 20.59
N TRP A 56 14.08 -0.39 19.85
CA TRP A 56 13.11 -1.26 19.20
C TRP A 56 13.15 -1.04 17.70
N THR A 57 13.02 -2.11 16.92
CA THR A 57 13.09 -2.07 15.46
C THR A 57 12.00 -2.96 14.90
N GLU A 58 11.17 -2.38 14.02
CA GLU A 58 10.16 -3.11 13.26
C GLU A 58 10.50 -3.00 11.78
N GLN A 59 10.52 -4.13 11.07
CA GLN A 59 10.83 -4.11 9.64
C GLN A 59 9.71 -3.43 8.83
N GLY A 60 8.45 -3.48 9.29
CA GLY A 60 7.32 -2.99 8.51
C GLY A 60 6.74 -4.01 7.53
N HIS A 61 5.62 -3.62 6.94
CA HIS A 61 4.84 -4.30 5.92
C HIS A 61 4.51 -3.39 4.72
N LEU A 62 4.55 -2.07 4.92
CA LEU A 62 4.33 -1.06 3.88
C LEU A 62 5.56 -0.23 3.62
N PHE A 63 5.94 -0.11 2.36
CA PHE A 63 7.17 0.59 1.96
C PHE A 63 6.92 1.57 0.82
N ASP A 64 7.74 2.61 0.75
CA ASP A 64 7.75 3.57 -0.35
C ASP A 64 8.83 3.27 -1.41
N HIS A 65 9.47 2.11 -1.31
CA HIS A 65 10.55 1.63 -2.18
C HIS A 65 10.56 0.10 -2.25
N ASP A 66 11.18 -0.44 -3.29
CA ASP A 66 11.40 -1.88 -3.46
C ASP A 66 12.73 -2.30 -2.83
N PHE A 67 12.74 -3.42 -2.11
CA PHE A 67 13.96 -4.01 -1.52
C PHE A 67 13.90 -5.56 -1.39
N VAL A 68 13.00 -6.21 -2.14
CA VAL A 68 12.63 -7.61 -1.90
C VAL A 68 13.79 -8.60 -2.09
N ASP A 69 14.82 -8.25 -2.87
CA ASP A 69 15.83 -9.22 -3.28
C ASP A 69 16.92 -9.55 -2.24
N ASP A 70 17.09 -8.79 -1.15
CA ASP A 70 18.19 -9.05 -0.21
C ASP A 70 17.87 -8.91 1.31
N ALA A 71 16.72 -8.38 1.71
CA ALA A 71 16.50 -7.99 3.12
C ALA A 71 15.34 -8.67 3.85
N VAL A 72 14.58 -9.56 3.20
CA VAL A 72 13.44 -10.23 3.84
C VAL A 72 13.84 -11.59 4.36
N THR A 73 14.06 -11.69 5.67
CA THR A 73 14.31 -12.96 6.37
C THR A 73 13.03 -13.75 6.66
N ASP A 74 11.89 -13.06 6.72
CA ASP A 74 10.64 -13.62 7.25
C ASP A 74 9.58 -13.82 6.16
N LYS A 75 8.87 -14.95 6.24
CA LYS A 75 7.69 -15.20 5.41
C LYS A 75 6.54 -14.32 5.87
N LYS A 76 6.32 -13.21 5.19
CA LYS A 76 5.21 -12.30 5.48
C LYS A 76 4.67 -11.62 4.22
N VAL A 77 3.60 -10.85 4.44
CA VAL A 77 2.86 -10.12 3.41
C VAL A 77 3.36 -8.69 3.38
N PHE A 78 3.53 -8.13 2.21
CA PHE A 78 4.06 -6.79 2.02
C PHE A 78 3.29 -6.02 0.96
N THR A 79 3.43 -4.71 0.98
CA THR A 79 3.09 -3.87 -0.15
C THR A 79 4.06 -2.72 -0.24
N PHE A 80 4.55 -2.43 -1.43
CA PHE A 80 5.19 -1.15 -1.67
C PHE A 80 4.31 -0.24 -2.53
N VAL A 81 4.43 1.04 -2.26
CA VAL A 81 3.77 2.13 -2.95
C VAL A 81 4.86 2.93 -3.63
N ASP A 82 4.84 3.01 -4.94
CA ASP A 82 5.78 3.86 -5.68
C ASP A 82 5.05 4.70 -6.72
N ALA A 83 5.69 5.75 -7.22
CA ALA A 83 5.06 6.62 -8.20
C ALA A 83 6.09 7.28 -9.11
N ASN A 84 5.72 7.41 -10.39
CA ASN A 84 6.51 8.11 -11.40
C ASN A 84 5.81 9.40 -11.83
N ILE A 85 6.60 10.44 -12.10
CA ILE A 85 6.10 11.64 -12.78
C ILE A 85 6.01 11.33 -14.27
N THR A 86 4.80 11.27 -14.79
CA THR A 86 4.53 10.85 -16.18
C THR A 86 4.52 12.05 -17.11
N ASN A 87 3.98 13.19 -16.66
CA ASN A 87 3.95 14.41 -17.45
C ASN A 87 3.91 15.66 -16.55
N ILE A 88 4.54 16.75 -17.00
CA ILE A 88 4.43 18.08 -16.40
C ILE A 88 3.95 19.03 -17.50
N THR A 89 2.73 19.55 -17.37
CA THR A 89 2.15 20.50 -18.33
C THR A 89 2.10 21.91 -17.74
N ASN A 90 2.68 22.88 -18.46
CA ASN A 90 2.69 24.31 -18.10
C ASN A 90 3.21 24.61 -16.67
N ASN A 91 4.08 23.77 -16.11
CA ASN A 91 4.55 23.82 -14.71
C ASN A 91 3.45 23.79 -13.63
N MET A 92 2.18 23.61 -14.01
CA MET A 92 1.01 23.69 -13.12
C MET A 92 0.23 22.38 -13.04
N PHE A 93 0.33 21.48 -14.03
CA PHE A 93 -0.35 20.19 -13.99
C PHE A 93 0.69 19.09 -13.97
N VAL A 94 0.57 18.17 -13.04
CA VAL A 94 1.47 17.03 -12.92
C VAL A 94 0.63 15.77 -12.92
N ASP A 95 0.91 14.91 -13.90
CA ASP A 95 0.34 13.58 -13.98
C ASP A 95 1.34 12.61 -13.36
N PHE A 96 0.86 11.81 -12.42
CA PHE A 96 1.64 10.74 -11.81
C PHE A 96 1.07 9.38 -12.22
N THR A 97 1.95 8.42 -12.43
CA THR A 97 1.55 7.01 -12.42
C THR A 97 1.91 6.43 -11.06
N LEU A 98 0.90 6.02 -10.32
CA LEU A 98 1.02 5.36 -9.03
C LEU A 98 1.04 3.84 -9.22
N PHE A 99 1.92 3.18 -8.50
CA PHE A 99 2.05 1.73 -8.42
C PHE A 99 1.81 1.30 -6.97
N ILE A 100 0.82 0.44 -6.76
CA ILE A 100 0.62 -0.24 -5.47
C ILE A 100 0.82 -1.73 -5.70
N ILE A 101 1.83 -2.30 -5.03
CA ILE A 101 2.30 -3.65 -5.34
C ILE A 101 2.19 -4.52 -4.10
N PRO A 102 1.03 -5.16 -3.84
CA PRO A 102 0.93 -6.21 -2.84
C PRO A 102 1.61 -7.50 -3.32
N PHE A 103 2.40 -8.10 -2.43
CA PHE A 103 3.06 -9.36 -2.67
C PHE A 103 3.24 -10.13 -1.35
N THR A 104 3.43 -11.43 -1.47
CA THR A 104 3.60 -12.31 -0.32
C THR A 104 4.40 -13.55 -0.71
N ASP A 105 4.96 -14.22 0.28
CA ASP A 105 5.54 -15.56 0.10
C ASP A 105 4.47 -16.50 -0.47
N LYS A 106 4.85 -17.34 -1.44
CA LYS A 106 3.91 -18.22 -2.15
C LYS A 106 3.13 -19.15 -1.22
N ASP A 107 3.68 -19.49 -0.06
CA ASP A 107 3.01 -20.34 0.93
C ASP A 107 1.85 -19.61 1.64
N LEU A 108 1.82 -18.28 1.59
CA LEU A 108 0.82 -17.44 2.26
C LEU A 108 -0.31 -16.94 1.34
N ILE A 109 -0.24 -17.25 0.03
CA ILE A 109 -1.23 -16.82 -0.97
C ILE A 109 -2.59 -17.44 -0.69
N ARG A 110 -2.63 -18.75 -0.42
CA ARG A 110 -3.87 -19.49 -0.27
C ARG A 110 -4.39 -19.34 1.15
N LEU A 111 -5.54 -18.70 1.29
CA LEU A 111 -6.23 -18.60 2.56
C LEU A 111 -7.10 -19.84 2.75
N SER A 112 -7.03 -20.40 3.95
CA SER A 112 -7.70 -21.63 4.37
C SER A 112 -8.40 -21.40 5.72
N PRO A 113 -9.15 -22.39 6.25
CA PRO A 113 -9.68 -22.31 7.62
C PRO A 113 -8.61 -22.20 8.71
N TYR A 114 -7.33 -22.41 8.40
CA TYR A 114 -6.21 -22.40 9.34
C TYR A 114 -5.20 -21.27 9.09
N SER A 115 -5.47 -20.38 8.13
CA SER A 115 -4.62 -19.21 7.87
C SER A 115 -5.11 -17.99 8.64
N SER A 116 -4.25 -16.98 8.79
CA SER A 116 -4.63 -15.64 9.24
C SER A 116 -4.47 -14.62 8.11
N PRO A 117 -5.54 -14.00 7.60
CA PRO A 117 -6.94 -14.30 7.90
C PRO A 117 -7.40 -15.61 7.27
N THR A 118 -8.55 -16.10 7.70
CA THR A 118 -9.22 -17.26 7.10
C THR A 118 -10.00 -16.85 5.84
N ALA A 119 -10.35 -17.82 4.99
CA ALA A 119 -11.21 -17.56 3.84
C ALA A 119 -12.60 -17.02 4.24
N GLN A 120 -13.13 -17.45 5.38
CA GLN A 120 -14.41 -16.95 5.90
C GLN A 120 -14.29 -15.49 6.37
N GLU A 121 -13.24 -15.13 7.10
CA GLU A 121 -13.00 -13.73 7.50
C GLU A 121 -12.88 -12.82 6.27
N VAL A 122 -12.23 -13.26 5.18
CA VAL A 122 -12.18 -12.49 3.93
C VAL A 122 -13.57 -12.28 3.33
N LYS A 123 -14.41 -13.32 3.35
CA LYS A 123 -15.80 -13.20 2.90
C LYS A 123 -16.59 -12.22 3.77
N ASP A 124 -16.39 -12.27 5.09
CA ASP A 124 -17.06 -11.39 6.06
C ASP A 124 -16.61 -9.93 5.93
N MET A 125 -15.38 -9.70 5.42
CA MET A 125 -14.90 -8.38 4.99
C MET A 125 -15.59 -7.87 3.71
N ASN A 126 -16.50 -8.63 3.10
CA ASN A 126 -17.12 -8.40 1.80
C ASN A 126 -16.12 -8.35 0.64
N LEU A 127 -15.06 -9.15 0.73
CA LEU A 127 -14.11 -9.35 -0.36
C LEU A 127 -14.34 -10.71 -1.02
N PHE A 128 -13.86 -10.87 -2.25
CA PHE A 128 -14.05 -12.10 -3.00
C PHE A 128 -13.37 -13.31 -2.34
N ALA A 129 -14.19 -14.21 -1.85
CA ALA A 129 -13.78 -15.49 -1.28
C ALA A 129 -14.85 -16.56 -1.56
N SER A 130 -14.42 -17.80 -1.72
CA SER A 130 -15.32 -18.95 -1.61
C SER A 130 -15.37 -19.45 -0.17
N ASN A 131 -16.36 -20.28 0.18
CA ASN A 131 -16.51 -20.82 1.55
C ASN A 131 -15.28 -21.62 2.03
N THR A 132 -14.45 -22.11 1.11
CA THR A 132 -13.31 -22.99 1.42
C THR A 132 -11.96 -22.38 1.06
N TYR A 133 -11.95 -21.32 0.23
CA TYR A 133 -10.73 -20.81 -0.37
C TYR A 133 -10.82 -19.33 -0.73
N ALA A 134 -9.78 -18.59 -0.39
CA ALA A 134 -9.55 -17.24 -0.92
C ALA A 134 -8.07 -17.09 -1.32
N ASN A 135 -7.80 -16.10 -2.18
CA ASN A 135 -6.45 -15.70 -2.56
C ASN A 135 -6.14 -14.37 -1.89
N ARG A 136 -5.12 -14.34 -1.01
CA ARG A 136 -4.74 -13.15 -0.26
C ARG A 136 -4.44 -11.97 -1.17
N ILE A 137 -3.68 -12.19 -2.25
CA ILE A 137 -3.29 -11.12 -3.17
C ILE A 137 -4.49 -10.58 -3.93
N ASP A 138 -5.42 -11.45 -4.36
CA ASP A 138 -6.64 -10.98 -5.03
C ASP A 138 -7.52 -10.14 -4.09
N ALA A 139 -7.70 -10.58 -2.84
CA ALA A 139 -8.44 -9.82 -1.83
C ALA A 139 -7.75 -8.48 -1.48
N MET A 140 -6.41 -8.45 -1.44
CA MET A 140 -5.66 -7.21 -1.27
C MET A 140 -5.85 -6.27 -2.46
N CYS A 141 -5.80 -6.77 -3.70
CA CYS A 141 -6.04 -5.95 -4.88
C CYS A 141 -7.45 -5.36 -4.89
N GLU A 142 -8.47 -6.16 -4.59
CA GLU A 142 -9.86 -5.68 -4.47
C GLU A 142 -9.97 -4.60 -3.40
N ARG A 143 -9.37 -4.82 -2.22
CA ARG A 143 -9.43 -3.82 -1.14
C ARG A 143 -8.67 -2.54 -1.47
N ILE A 144 -7.50 -2.65 -2.11
CA ILE A 144 -6.76 -1.49 -2.60
C ILE A 144 -7.62 -0.72 -3.59
N ASP A 145 -8.26 -1.38 -4.54
CA ASP A 145 -9.06 -0.72 -5.56
C ASP A 145 -10.27 0.00 -4.95
N ASP A 146 -10.99 -0.65 -4.04
CA ASP A 146 -12.05 -0.02 -3.26
C ASP A 146 -11.56 1.26 -2.55
N LEU A 147 -10.37 1.20 -1.95
CA LEU A 147 -9.80 2.34 -1.24
C LEU A 147 -9.46 3.48 -2.18
N MET A 148 -8.86 3.17 -3.34
CA MET A 148 -8.46 4.16 -4.33
C MET A 148 -9.65 4.79 -5.06
N MET A 149 -10.72 4.04 -5.33
CA MET A 149 -11.90 4.51 -6.05
C MET A 149 -12.88 5.30 -5.16
N ASN A 150 -12.83 5.12 -3.84
CA ASN A 150 -13.70 5.83 -2.88
C ASN A 150 -12.99 7.01 -2.19
N GLN A 151 -12.29 7.84 -2.97
CA GLN A 151 -11.40 8.90 -2.46
C GLN A 151 -12.06 9.85 -1.44
N GLU A 152 -13.32 10.24 -1.69
CA GLU A 152 -14.06 11.18 -0.84
C GLU A 152 -14.36 10.60 0.54
N ASN A 153 -14.78 9.33 0.59
CA ASN A 153 -15.09 8.62 1.83
C ASN A 153 -13.81 8.27 2.62
N ASN A 154 -12.68 8.13 1.93
CA ASN A 154 -11.40 7.71 2.50
C ASN A 154 -10.49 8.89 2.87
N ASN A 155 -11.00 10.13 2.88
CA ASN A 155 -10.24 11.33 3.22
C ASN A 155 -8.94 11.52 2.41
N LEU A 156 -8.88 11.02 1.17
CA LEU A 156 -7.77 11.23 0.24
C LEU A 156 -7.76 12.66 -0.35
N LYS A 157 -8.02 13.67 0.49
CA LYS A 157 -8.06 15.07 0.04
C LYS A 157 -6.67 15.52 -0.41
N GLY A 158 -6.63 16.16 -1.58
CA GLY A 158 -5.41 16.77 -2.11
C GLY A 158 -4.42 15.80 -2.75
N ILE A 159 -4.83 14.56 -3.09
CA ILE A 159 -4.03 13.68 -3.97
C ILE A 159 -4.35 13.87 -5.45
N GLY A 160 -5.41 14.61 -5.80
CA GLY A 160 -5.89 14.77 -7.16
C GLY A 160 -6.89 13.69 -7.57
N GLU A 161 -7.25 13.70 -8.86
CA GLU A 161 -8.16 12.72 -9.45
C GLU A 161 -7.40 11.41 -9.70
N VAL A 162 -7.83 10.31 -9.07
CA VAL A 162 -7.26 8.98 -9.27
C VAL A 162 -8.15 8.18 -10.20
N THR A 163 -7.54 7.57 -11.22
CA THR A 163 -8.23 6.68 -12.16
C THR A 163 -7.40 5.42 -12.42
N PRO A 164 -8.03 4.25 -12.62
CA PRO A 164 -7.32 3.05 -13.09
C PRO A 164 -6.62 3.32 -14.43
N MET A 165 -5.40 2.83 -14.60
CA MET A 165 -4.71 2.92 -15.88
C MET A 165 -5.49 2.20 -16.98
N TYR A 166 -5.75 2.86 -18.10
CA TYR A 166 -6.52 2.27 -19.22
C TYR A 166 -5.89 0.97 -19.77
N ARG A 167 -4.56 0.86 -19.72
CA ARG A 167 -3.81 -0.36 -20.06
C ARG A 167 -2.98 -0.79 -18.87
N ASN A 168 -2.84 -2.10 -18.70
CA ASN A 168 -2.03 -2.69 -17.64
C ASN A 168 -2.44 -2.25 -16.23
N PHE A 169 -3.74 -1.96 -16.02
CA PHE A 169 -4.29 -1.62 -14.71
C PHE A 169 -3.78 -2.57 -13.62
N MET A 170 -3.78 -3.87 -13.91
CA MET A 170 -3.24 -4.87 -13.02
C MET A 170 -2.31 -5.82 -13.80
N THR A 171 -1.10 -6.00 -13.30
CA THR A 171 -0.09 -6.91 -13.87
C THR A 171 0.46 -7.84 -12.79
N THR A 172 1.06 -8.97 -13.19
CA THR A 172 1.73 -9.87 -12.25
C THR A 172 3.06 -9.27 -11.80
N TYR A 173 3.36 -9.35 -10.51
CA TYR A 173 4.66 -9.00 -9.93
C TYR A 173 5.30 -10.24 -9.30
N ARG A 174 6.57 -10.50 -9.64
CA ARG A 174 7.34 -11.64 -9.12
C ARG A 174 8.77 -11.14 -8.91
N PRO A 175 9.12 -10.68 -7.70
CA PRO A 175 10.47 -10.18 -7.44
C PRO A 175 11.48 -11.33 -7.57
N ASN A 176 11.13 -12.51 -7.08
CA ASN A 176 11.92 -13.72 -7.25
C ASN A 176 11.03 -14.99 -7.23
N ASN A 177 11.65 -16.16 -7.09
CA ASN A 177 10.95 -17.44 -7.10
C ASN A 177 10.15 -17.73 -5.82
N GLN A 178 10.39 -17.02 -4.73
CA GLN A 178 9.72 -17.24 -3.45
C GLN A 178 8.43 -16.43 -3.33
N TYR A 179 8.41 -15.21 -3.87
CA TYR A 179 7.28 -14.29 -3.72
C TYR A 179 6.38 -14.24 -4.96
N TYR A 180 5.13 -13.86 -4.74
CA TYR A 180 4.15 -13.56 -5.78
C TYR A 180 3.31 -12.37 -5.35
N GLY A 181 3.04 -11.50 -6.31
CA GLY A 181 2.20 -10.35 -6.11
C GLY A 181 1.54 -9.88 -7.40
N LYS A 182 0.90 -8.73 -7.28
CA LYS A 182 0.32 -8.00 -8.40
C LYS A 182 0.68 -6.53 -8.27
N CYS A 183 0.76 -5.85 -9.39
CA CYS A 183 0.99 -4.41 -9.48
C CYS A 183 -0.29 -3.76 -9.97
N LEU A 184 -0.94 -2.95 -9.11
CA LEU A 184 -2.04 -2.08 -9.50
C LEU A 184 -1.48 -0.73 -9.93
N GLN A 185 -1.93 -0.23 -11.08
CA GLN A 185 -1.44 1.02 -11.67
C GLN A 185 -2.58 2.03 -11.80
N TYR A 186 -2.39 3.21 -11.21
CA TYR A 186 -3.34 4.30 -11.28
C TYR A 186 -2.71 5.52 -11.93
N GLN A 187 -3.51 6.26 -12.71
CA GLN A 187 -3.17 7.60 -13.12
C GLN A 187 -3.74 8.59 -12.10
N ILE A 188 -2.87 9.49 -11.64
CA ILE A 188 -3.24 10.60 -10.77
C ILE A 188 -3.06 11.90 -11.55
N LYS A 189 -4.12 12.69 -11.68
CA LYS A 189 -4.06 14.04 -12.25
C LYS A 189 -4.18 15.06 -11.15
N ASN A 190 -3.16 15.90 -10.99
CA ASN A 190 -3.14 16.90 -9.95
C ASN A 190 -2.76 18.29 -10.47
N TYR A 191 -3.34 19.31 -9.84
CA TYR A 191 -2.93 20.70 -9.96
C TYR A 191 -1.78 20.98 -8.99
N ASN A 192 -0.60 21.22 -9.54
CA ASN A 192 0.56 21.70 -8.82
C ASN A 192 0.32 23.13 -8.32
N ALA A 193 -0.01 23.27 -7.04
CA ALA A 193 -0.08 24.57 -6.35
C ALA A 193 1.32 25.21 -6.12
N GLY A 194 2.35 24.76 -6.84
CA GLY A 194 3.74 25.23 -6.75
C GLY A 194 3.99 26.65 -7.30
N VAL A 195 2.98 27.32 -7.83
CA VAL A 195 3.05 28.75 -8.18
C VAL A 195 2.03 29.48 -7.32
N SER A 196 2.50 30.22 -6.30
CA SER A 196 1.69 31.31 -5.79
C SER A 196 1.41 32.22 -6.97
N CYS A 197 0.18 32.27 -7.46
CA CYS A 197 -0.27 33.41 -8.23
C CYS A 197 -0.22 34.59 -7.27
N GLY A 198 0.92 35.29 -7.27
CA GLY A 198 1.05 36.59 -6.64
C GLY A 198 0.09 37.52 -7.35
N ILE A 199 -1.04 37.79 -6.71
CA ILE A 199 -1.83 38.97 -7.02
C ILE A 199 -1.08 40.11 -6.34
N ASN A 200 -0.34 40.89 -7.14
CA ASN A 200 -0.01 42.27 -6.81
C ASN A 200 -1.18 43.15 -7.28
#